data_AF-A0A1D9CW88-F1
#
_entry.id   AF-A0A1D9CW88-F1
#
_cell.length_a   1.000
_cell.length_b   1.000
_cell.length_c   1.000
_cell.angle_alpha   90.00
_cell.angle_beta   90.00
_cell.angle_gamma   90.00
#
_symmetry.space_group_name_H-M   'P 1'
#
loop_
_entity.id
_entity.type
_entity.pdbx_description
1 polymer ?
#
loop_
_entity_poly.entity_id
_entity_poly.type
_entity_poly.pdbx_seq_one_letter_code
_entity_poly.pdbx_strand_id
1 'polypeptide(L)'
;MKMLKSSSQDAMRKMAEDGNRIVKDITDNNQDAIFVKADVTQKSDIQAVVDSALTTYDKIDILYNGADIHDGYDNAVELEEDFYDKLMAINIKAPYLASKMVIPHLSSKVSVLLFRSQIALVVANMIVNHKKSPLLN
;
A
#
# COMPACT_ATOMS: atom_id res chain seq x y z
N MET A 1 -7.26 17.74 21.18
CA MET A 1 -5.93 17.12 20.97
C MET A 1 -5.73 15.71 21.60
N LYS A 2 -6.56 15.25 22.56
CA LYS A 2 -6.50 13.86 23.08
C LYS A 2 -7.17 12.80 22.17
N MET A 3 -8.20 13.19 21.42
CA MET A 3 -9.03 12.27 20.61
C MET A 3 -8.35 11.76 19.32
N LEU A 4 -7.43 12.53 18.74
CA LEU A 4 -6.68 12.14 17.52
C LEU A 4 -5.61 11.07 17.81
N LYS A 5 -5.03 11.06 19.03
CA LYS A 5 -4.02 10.06 19.41
C LYS A 5 -4.62 8.68 19.69
N SER A 6 -5.83 8.61 20.26
CA SER A 6 -6.51 7.32 20.49
C SER A 6 -6.91 6.64 19.18
N SER A 7 -7.42 7.41 18.21
CA SER A 7 -7.79 6.89 16.87
C SER A 7 -6.61 6.26 16.13
N SER A 8 -5.43 6.89 16.17
CA SER A 8 -4.22 6.32 15.55
C SER A 8 -3.73 5.06 16.28
N GLN A 9 -3.76 5.05 17.61
CA GLN A 9 -3.38 3.86 18.39
C GLN A 9 -4.34 2.68 18.17
N ASP A 10 -5.64 2.93 18.06
CA ASP A 10 -6.64 1.91 17.80
C ASP A 10 -6.52 1.33 16.39
N ALA A 11 -6.27 2.17 15.38
CA ALA A 11 -5.99 1.71 14.01
C ALA A 11 -4.74 0.81 13.97
N MET A 12 -3.68 1.21 14.68
CA MET A 12 -2.44 0.45 14.77
C MET A 12 -2.62 -0.88 15.51
N ARG A 13 -3.43 -0.90 16.57
CA ARG A 13 -3.79 -2.13 17.30
C ARG A 13 -4.57 -3.08 16.40
N LYS A 14 -5.60 -2.58 15.72
CA LYS A 14 -6.41 -3.37 14.80
C LYS A 14 -5.59 -3.98 13.67
N MET A 15 -4.64 -3.22 13.10
CA MET A 15 -3.73 -3.74 12.08
C MET A 15 -2.88 -4.91 12.59
N ALA A 16 -2.37 -4.83 13.82
CA ALA A 16 -1.59 -5.92 14.42
C ALA A 16 -2.48 -7.14 14.73
N GLU A 17 -3.70 -6.94 15.20
CA GLU A 17 -4.67 -8.01 15.43
C GLU A 17 -5.04 -8.72 14.11
N ASP A 18 -5.35 -7.96 13.07
CA ASP A 18 -5.69 -8.49 11.74
C ASP A 18 -4.51 -9.26 11.12
N GLY A 19 -3.29 -8.71 11.21
CA GLY A 19 -2.08 -9.35 10.73
C GLY A 19 -1.78 -10.67 11.42
N ASN A 20 -1.84 -10.70 12.75
CA ASN A 20 -1.62 -11.91 13.53
C ASN A 20 -2.72 -12.97 13.29
N ARG A 21 -3.96 -12.54 13.06
CA ARG A 21 -5.05 -13.47 12.68
C ARG A 21 -4.75 -14.14 11.35
N ILE A 22 -4.31 -13.40 10.33
CA ILE A 22 -3.97 -13.97 9.01
C ILE A 22 -2.79 -14.94 9.13
N VAL A 23 -1.75 -14.60 9.91
CA VAL A 23 -0.65 -15.53 10.20
C VAL A 23 -1.19 -16.82 10.80
N LYS A 24 -2.07 -16.71 11.81
CA LYS A 24 -2.71 -17.88 12.43
C LYS A 24 -3.44 -18.72 11.38
N ASP A 25 -4.30 -18.10 10.56
CA ASP A 25 -5.07 -18.79 9.52
C ASP A 25 -4.16 -19.54 8.52
N ILE A 26 -3.02 -18.96 8.14
CA ILE A 26 -2.03 -19.60 7.25
C ILE A 26 -1.33 -20.78 7.98
N THR A 27 -0.89 -20.56 9.22
CA THR A 27 -0.19 -21.59 10.00
C THR A 27 -1.08 -22.76 10.41
N ASP A 28 -2.38 -22.54 10.64
CA ASP A 28 -3.37 -23.59 10.88
C ASP A 28 -3.52 -24.52 9.66
N ASN A 29 -3.14 -24.06 8.46
CA ASN A 29 -3.10 -24.84 7.22
C ASN A 29 -1.72 -25.47 6.94
N ASN A 30 -0.84 -25.57 7.95
CA ASN A 30 0.53 -26.08 7.86
C ASN A 30 1.42 -25.34 6.86
N GLN A 31 1.16 -24.04 6.64
CA GLN A 31 2.00 -23.16 5.85
C GLN A 31 2.78 -22.20 6.77
N ASP A 32 3.84 -21.57 6.26
CA ASP A 32 4.64 -20.62 7.02
C ASP A 32 4.24 -19.16 6.68
N ALA A 33 4.17 -18.31 7.69
CA ALA A 33 3.88 -16.89 7.56
C ALA A 33 4.43 -16.10 8.75
N ILE A 34 4.90 -14.89 8.47
CA ILE A 34 5.23 -13.88 9.47
C ILE A 34 4.43 -12.62 9.22
N PHE A 35 4.17 -11.85 10.29
CA PHE A 35 3.60 -10.53 10.20
C PHE A 35 4.63 -9.49 10.63
N VAL A 36 4.83 -8.48 9.80
CA VAL A 36 5.65 -7.31 10.11
C VAL A 36 4.78 -6.07 9.99
N LYS A 37 4.65 -5.37 11.11
CA LYS A 37 3.91 -4.10 11.16
C LYS A 37 4.71 -3.02 10.42
N ALA A 38 4.10 -2.36 9.45
CA ALA A 38 4.75 -1.32 8.67
C ALA A 38 3.79 -0.20 8.25
N ASP A 39 4.22 1.04 8.40
CA ASP A 39 3.66 2.17 7.66
C ASP A 39 4.42 2.32 6.34
N VAL A 40 3.73 2.07 5.22
CA VAL A 40 4.36 2.11 3.88
C VAL A 40 4.77 3.52 3.46
N THR A 41 4.33 4.60 4.13
CA THR A 41 4.90 5.94 3.88
C THR A 41 6.29 6.11 4.49
N GLN A 42 6.67 5.24 5.42
CA GLN A 42 7.94 5.26 6.12
C GLN A 42 8.94 4.31 5.47
N LYS A 43 10.00 4.87 4.88
CA LYS A 43 11.06 4.08 4.24
C LYS A 43 11.69 3.05 5.19
N SER A 44 11.86 3.38 6.47
CA SER A 44 12.41 2.49 7.49
C SER A 44 11.57 1.23 7.67
N ASP A 45 10.25 1.38 7.61
CA ASP A 45 9.31 0.29 7.83
C ASP A 45 9.29 -0.65 6.63
N ILE A 46 9.34 -0.10 5.40
CA ILE A 46 9.51 -0.91 4.18
C ILE A 46 10.81 -1.72 4.27
N GLN A 47 11.92 -1.09 4.68
CA GLN A 47 13.20 -1.79 4.83
C GLN A 47 13.09 -2.91 5.88
N ALA A 48 12.46 -2.65 7.02
CA ALA A 48 12.26 -3.67 8.05
C ALA A 48 11.44 -4.88 7.57
N VAL A 49 10.43 -4.66 6.71
CA VAL A 49 9.67 -5.75 6.08
C VAL A 49 10.57 -6.59 5.17
N VAL A 50 11.37 -5.94 4.31
CA VAL A 50 12.30 -6.64 3.41
C VAL A 50 13.34 -7.42 4.21
N ASP A 51 13.96 -6.81 5.22
CA ASP A 51 14.98 -7.44 6.06
C ASP A 51 14.40 -8.64 6.82
N SER A 52 13.18 -8.52 7.33
CA SER A 52 12.49 -9.62 8.02
C SER A 52 12.21 -10.79 7.06
N ALA A 53 11.71 -10.49 5.85
CA ALA A 53 11.46 -11.52 4.85
C ALA A 53 12.75 -12.26 4.45
N LEU A 54 13.85 -11.53 4.24
CA LEU A 54 15.16 -12.12 3.93
C LEU A 54 15.73 -12.93 5.11
N THR A 55 15.58 -12.42 6.34
CA THR A 55 16.05 -13.13 7.54
C THR A 55 15.29 -14.43 7.77
N THR A 56 13.99 -14.46 7.49
CA THR A 56 13.14 -15.64 7.71
C THR A 56 13.20 -16.63 6.55
N TYR A 57 13.23 -16.15 5.30
CA TYR A 57 13.03 -16.99 4.11
C TYR A 57 14.23 -17.04 3.15
N ASP A 58 15.34 -16.36 3.48
CA ASP A 58 16.61 -16.25 2.72
C ASP A 58 16.51 -15.51 1.38
N LYS A 59 15.43 -15.72 0.64
CA LYS A 59 15.20 -15.15 -0.70
C LYS A 59 13.78 -14.61 -0.83
N ILE A 60 13.61 -13.68 -1.77
CA ILE A 60 12.30 -13.19 -2.16
C ILE A 60 12.01 -13.69 -3.58
N ASP A 61 10.94 -14.46 -3.69
CA ASP A 61 10.43 -14.89 -4.98
C ASP A 61 9.44 -13.83 -5.48
N ILE A 62 8.39 -13.52 -4.72
CA ILE A 62 7.30 -12.62 -5.16
C ILE A 62 7.25 -11.35 -4.30
N LEU A 63 7.17 -10.19 -4.95
CA LEU A 63 6.75 -8.94 -4.33
C LEU A 63 5.34 -8.58 -4.80
N TYR A 64 4.42 -8.38 -3.84
CA TYR A 64 3.07 -7.88 -4.09
C TYR A 64 2.88 -6.53 -3.38
N ASN A 65 2.74 -5.45 -4.17
CA ASN A 65 2.43 -4.13 -3.65
C ASN A 65 0.90 -3.96 -3.53
N GLY A 66 0.35 -4.34 -2.38
CA GLY A 66 -1.11 -4.36 -2.12
C GLY A 66 -1.66 -3.23 -1.25
N ALA A 67 -0.81 -2.32 -0.74
CA ALA A 67 -1.26 -1.19 0.06
C ALA A 67 -1.68 -0.02 -0.85
N ASP A 68 -2.93 0.43 -0.71
CA ASP A 68 -3.46 1.58 -1.44
C ASP A 68 -4.48 2.38 -0.62
N ILE A 69 -4.67 3.65 -0.99
CA ILE A 69 -5.79 4.49 -0.57
C ILE A 69 -6.46 5.12 -1.79
N HIS A 70 -7.73 5.51 -1.65
CA HIS A 70 -8.50 6.16 -2.70
C HIS A 70 -9.19 7.41 -2.15
N ASP A 71 -9.31 8.45 -2.98
CA ASP A 71 -10.03 9.70 -2.70
C ASP A 71 -11.55 9.53 -2.71
N GLY A 72 -12.05 8.33 -3.04
CA GLY A 72 -13.49 8.11 -3.18
C GLY A 72 -14.06 8.65 -4.49
N TYR A 73 -13.20 8.91 -5.49
CA TYR A 73 -13.54 9.53 -6.76
C TYR A 73 -14.00 10.99 -6.61
N ASP A 74 -13.38 11.71 -5.70
CA ASP A 74 -13.69 13.11 -5.44
C ASP A 74 -13.38 14.02 -6.63
N ASN A 75 -13.91 15.24 -6.61
CA ASN A 75 -13.63 16.24 -7.62
C ASN A 75 -12.14 16.64 -7.54
N ALA A 76 -11.45 16.52 -8.67
CA ALA A 76 -10.05 16.93 -8.84
C ALA A 76 -9.74 18.35 -8.34
N VAL A 77 -10.70 19.26 -8.48
CA VAL A 77 -10.58 20.67 -8.08
C VAL A 77 -10.70 20.84 -6.56
N GLU A 78 -11.38 19.90 -5.90
CA GLU A 78 -11.66 19.92 -4.45
C GLU A 78 -10.71 19.01 -3.66
N LEU A 79 -9.82 18.29 -4.36
CA LEU A 79 -8.85 17.40 -3.74
C LEU A 79 -7.79 18.22 -2.99
N GLU A 80 -7.82 18.11 -1.66
CA GLU A 80 -6.83 18.74 -0.78
C GLU A 80 -5.41 18.23 -1.07
N GLU A 81 -4.44 19.14 -1.11
CA GLU A 81 -3.03 18.82 -1.41
C GLU A 81 -2.45 17.79 -0.45
N ASP A 82 -2.75 17.88 0.85
CA ASP A 82 -2.30 16.92 1.87
C ASP A 82 -2.78 15.49 1.56
N PHE A 83 -4.00 15.35 1.03
CA PHE A 83 -4.53 14.04 0.65
C PHE A 83 -3.88 13.53 -0.63
N TYR A 84 -3.68 14.40 -1.62
CA TYR A 84 -2.93 14.07 -2.82
C TYR A 84 -1.51 13.57 -2.50
N ASP A 85 -0.79 14.28 -1.63
CA ASP A 85 0.56 13.90 -1.20
C ASP A 85 0.55 12.54 -0.49
N LYS A 86 -0.45 12.28 0.35
CA LYS A 86 -0.62 10.97 0.99
C LYS A 86 -0.89 9.87 -0.03
N LEU A 87 -1.74 10.12 -1.03
CA LEU A 87 -2.03 9.18 -2.11
C LEU A 87 -0.77 8.87 -2.91
N MET A 88 0.02 9.88 -3.25
CA MET A 88 1.29 9.72 -3.95
C MET A 88 2.33 8.98 -3.10
N ALA A 89 2.39 9.25 -1.80
CA ALA A 89 3.27 8.55 -0.87
C ALA A 89 2.96 7.05 -0.78
N ILE A 90 1.67 6.69 -0.66
CA ILE A 90 1.22 5.31 -0.50
C ILE A 90 1.18 4.57 -1.84
N ASN A 91 0.50 5.10 -2.85
CA ASN A 91 0.17 4.35 -4.06
C ASN A 91 1.32 4.34 -5.09
N ILE A 92 2.26 5.28 -5.01
CA ILE A 92 3.34 5.44 -6.01
C ILE A 92 4.71 5.27 -5.37
N LYS A 93 5.05 6.10 -4.37
CA LYS A 93 6.39 6.11 -3.78
C LYS A 93 6.69 4.82 -3.03
N ALA A 94 5.75 4.29 -2.25
CA ALA A 94 5.98 3.08 -1.48
C ALA A 94 6.24 1.84 -2.36
N PRO A 95 5.44 1.54 -3.41
CA PRO A 95 5.75 0.48 -4.36
C PRO A 95 7.13 0.63 -5.01
N TYR A 96 7.50 1.86 -5.43
CA TYR A 96 8.82 2.14 -5.97
C TYR A 96 9.93 1.77 -4.98
N LEU A 97 9.82 2.19 -3.71
CA LEU A 97 10.82 1.91 -2.68
C LEU A 97 10.91 0.41 -2.39
N ALA A 98 9.78 -0.27 -2.23
CA ALA A 98 9.74 -1.71 -2.01
C ALA A 98 10.38 -2.47 -3.18
N SER A 99 10.04 -2.14 -4.41
CA SER A 99 10.66 -2.74 -5.60
C SER A 99 12.15 -2.46 -5.67
N LYS A 100 12.59 -1.23 -5.41
CA LYS A 100 14.02 -0.87 -5.38
C LYS A 100 14.79 -1.71 -4.36
N MET A 101 14.20 -1.97 -3.20
CA MET A 101 14.81 -2.75 -2.13
C MET A 101 14.80 -4.25 -2.44
N VAL A 102 13.74 -4.78 -3.05
CA VAL A 102 13.57 -6.23 -3.29
C VAL A 102 14.27 -6.73 -4.55
N ILE A 103 14.32 -5.94 -5.64
CA ILE A 103 14.90 -6.37 -6.92
C ILE A 103 16.30 -7.00 -6.79
N PRO A 104 17.24 -6.45 -5.99
CA PRO A 104 18.55 -7.07 -5.78
C PRO A 104 18.53 -8.46 -5.13
N HIS A 105 17.44 -8.82 -4.47
CA HIS A 105 17.26 -10.08 -3.73
C HIS A 105 16.26 -11.03 -4.37
N LEU A 106 15.76 -10.70 -5.57
CA LEU A 106 14.88 -11.60 -6.31
C LEU A 106 15.66 -12.83 -6.75
N SER A 107 15.06 -14.01 -6.54
CA SER A 107 15.64 -15.24 -7.06
C SER A 107 15.59 -15.25 -8.60
N SER A 108 16.48 -16.03 -9.23
CA SER A 108 16.67 -16.07 -10.69
C SER A 108 15.46 -16.57 -11.50
N LYS A 109 14.32 -16.86 -10.86
CA LYS A 109 13.15 -17.48 -11.48
C LYS A 109 11.82 -16.74 -11.27
N VAL A 110 11.79 -15.47 -10.86
CA VAL A 110 10.51 -14.89 -10.38
C VAL A 110 10.18 -13.46 -10.83
N SER A 111 8.87 -13.22 -10.90
CA SER A 111 8.16 -12.04 -11.38
C SER A 111 7.84 -11.04 -10.27
N VAL A 112 8.02 -9.74 -10.53
CA VAL A 112 7.48 -8.65 -9.70
C VAL A 112 6.04 -8.38 -10.16
N LEU A 113 5.04 -8.59 -9.29
CA LEU A 113 3.65 -8.24 -9.61
C LEU A 113 3.41 -6.77 -9.24
N LEU A 114 3.58 -5.91 -10.24
CA LEU A 114 3.34 -4.49 -10.08
C LEU A 114 1.87 -4.19 -10.39
N PHE A 115 1.22 -3.50 -9.45
CA PHE A 115 -0.04 -2.76 -9.59
C PHE A 115 -1.34 -3.56 -9.47
N ARG A 116 -2.08 -3.31 -8.38
CA ARG A 116 -3.55 -3.24 -8.44
C ARG A 116 -3.90 -1.89 -9.08
N SER A 117 -3.86 -1.79 -10.41
CA SER A 117 -4.07 -0.52 -11.11
C SER A 117 -5.54 -0.07 -11.07
N GLN A 118 -5.82 1.07 -10.44
CA GLN A 118 -7.07 1.84 -10.58
C GLN A 118 -6.84 3.27 -11.15
N ILE A 119 -5.58 3.72 -11.25
CA ILE A 119 -5.25 5.09 -11.70
C ILE A 119 -5.68 5.37 -13.14
N ALA A 120 -5.72 4.35 -14.00
CA ALA A 120 -6.28 4.48 -15.35
C ALA A 120 -7.77 4.87 -15.35
N LEU A 121 -8.53 4.54 -14.30
CA LEU A 121 -9.94 4.94 -14.15
C LEU A 121 -10.06 6.38 -13.64
N VAL A 122 -9.17 6.82 -12.74
CA VAL A 122 -9.20 8.18 -12.17
C VAL A 122 -9.03 9.24 -13.27
N VAL A 123 -8.01 9.09 -14.13
CA VAL A 123 -7.78 10.03 -15.24
C VAL A 123 -8.90 9.96 -16.29
N ALA A 124 -9.42 8.76 -16.58
CA ALA A 124 -10.52 8.61 -17.53
C ALA A 124 -11.82 9.26 -17.03
N ASN A 125 -12.14 9.14 -15.74
CA ASN A 125 -13.36 9.70 -15.16
C ASN A 125 -13.29 11.24 -15.02
N MET A 126 -12.11 11.79 -14.71
CA MET A 126 -11.86 13.24 -14.72
C MET A 126 -12.14 13.86 -16.10
N ILE A 127 -11.79 13.17 -17.19
CA ILE A 127 -12.05 13.64 -18.57
C ILE A 127 -13.55 13.50 -18.93
N VAL A 128 -14.21 12.44 -18.49
CA VAL A 128 -15.61 12.16 -18.83
C VAL A 128 -16.57 13.10 -18.09
N ASN A 129 -16.30 13.46 -16.84
CA ASN A 129 -17.18 14.34 -16.06
C ASN A 129 -16.96 15.83 -16.35
N HIS A 130 -15.76 16.24 -16.76
CA HIS A 130 -15.51 17.63 -17.18
C HIS A 130 -16.31 18.04 -18.44
N LYS A 131 -16.69 17.08 -19.29
CA LYS A 131 -17.51 17.32 -20.50
C LYS A 131 -19.02 17.45 -20.23
N LYS A 132 -19.48 17.24 -19.00
CA LYS A 132 -20.89 17.38 -18.61
C LYS A 132 -21.21 18.68 -17.85
N SER A 133 -20.27 19.63 -17.81
CA SER A 133 -20.50 20.94 -17.19
C SER A 133 -21.48 21.79 -18.01
N PRO A 134 -22.53 22.37 -17.40
CA PRO A 134 -23.54 23.18 -18.09
C PRO A 134 -23.03 24.53 -18.62
N LEU A 135 -21.74 24.84 -18.46
CA LEU A 135 -21.11 26.09 -18.90
C LEU A 135 -20.59 26.07 -20.35
N LEU A 136 -20.90 25.02 -21.13
CA LEU A 136 -20.43 24.86 -22.52
C LEU A 136 -21.55 24.70 -23.57
N ASN A 137 -22.75 25.23 -23.30
CA ASN A 137 -23.77 25.44 -24.34
C ASN A 137 -23.87 26.93 -24.69
#